data_AF-A0A950ETA2-F1
#
_entry.id   AF-A0A950ETA2-F1
#
_cell.length_a   1.000
_cell.length_b   1.000
_cell.length_c   1.000
_cell.angle_alpha   90.00
_cell.angle_beta   90.00
_cell.angle_gamma   90.00
#
_symmetry.space_group_name_H-M   'P 1'
#
loop_
_entity.id
_entity.type
_entity.pdbx_description
1 polymer ?
#
loop_
_entity_poly.entity_id
_entity_poly.type
_entity_poly.pdbx_seq_one_letter_code
_entity_poly.pdbx_strand_id
1 'polypeptide(L)'
;MATDFGDVGGVVQFGWTFMKPFGISPERGARTPIYCASSPQLDGVTGAFFVDCKPARPNPIVRDPAVRARLWEATERLVGKM
;
A
#
# COMPACT_ATOMS: atom_id res chain seq x y z
N MET A 1 11.97 -18.03 -8.26
CA MET A 1 10.53 -17.73 -8.23
C MET A 1 10.38 -16.22 -8.39
N ALA A 2 10.51 -15.73 -9.62
CA ALA A 2 10.24 -14.34 -9.94
C ALA A 2 8.73 -14.26 -10.15
N THR A 3 8.01 -13.64 -9.22
CA THR A 3 6.59 -13.35 -9.43
C THR A 3 6.50 -12.37 -10.59
N ASP A 4 5.91 -12.86 -11.68
CA ASP A 4 5.65 -12.13 -12.92
C ASP A 4 4.60 -11.03 -12.68
N PHE A 5 5.03 -9.98 -12.00
CA PHE A 5 4.29 -8.74 -11.85
C PHE A 5 4.53 -7.89 -13.11
N GLY A 6 4.07 -8.36 -14.27
CA GLY A 6 4.29 -7.60 -15.51
C GLY A 6 3.77 -8.20 -16.81
N ASP A 7 3.58 -9.52 -16.92
CA ASP A 7 3.06 -10.11 -18.17
C ASP A 7 1.55 -9.89 -18.32
N VAL A 8 1.18 -8.69 -18.74
CA VAL A 8 -0.16 -8.35 -19.17
C VAL A 8 -0.17 -8.30 -20.70
N GLY A 9 -0.87 -9.26 -21.32
CA GLY A 9 -0.87 -9.47 -22.77
C GLY A 9 -1.08 -8.20 -23.61
N GLY A 10 -0.63 -8.23 -24.88
CA GLY A 10 -0.39 -7.04 -25.72
C GLY A 10 -1.49 -5.97 -25.82
N VAL A 11 -2.77 -6.33 -25.62
CA VAL A 11 -3.88 -5.35 -25.59
C VAL A 11 -3.87 -4.53 -24.30
N VAL A 12 -3.53 -5.14 -23.16
CA VAL A 12 -3.39 -4.46 -21.86
C VAL A 12 -2.11 -3.63 -21.82
N GLN A 13 -1.01 -4.10 -22.42
CA GLN A 13 0.25 -3.34 -22.60
C GLN A 13 0.00 -2.03 -23.36
N PHE A 14 -0.79 -2.07 -24.43
CA PHE A 14 -1.16 -0.89 -25.20
C PHE A 14 -2.02 0.08 -24.35
N GLY A 15 -3.07 -0.43 -23.69
CA GLY A 15 -3.90 0.38 -22.78
C GLY A 15 -3.10 1.02 -21.63
N TRP A 16 -2.17 0.28 -21.02
CA TRP A 16 -1.29 0.79 -19.96
C TRP A 16 -0.35 1.89 -20.44
N THR A 17 0.17 1.77 -21.67
CA THR A 17 1.05 2.79 -22.27
C THR A 17 0.34 4.13 -22.42
N PHE A 18 -0.93 4.13 -22.81
CA PHE A 18 -1.75 5.34 -22.91
C PHE A 18 -2.18 5.91 -21.56
N MET A 19 -2.32 5.08 -20.52
CA MET A 19 -2.65 5.51 -19.15
C MET A 19 -1.43 5.93 -18.32
N LYS A 20 -0.22 5.49 -18.70
CA LYS A 20 1.06 5.78 -18.05
C LYS A 20 1.34 7.26 -17.72
N PRO A 21 0.99 8.27 -18.56
CA PRO A 21 1.25 9.67 -18.22
C PRO A 21 0.33 10.22 -17.12
N PHE A 22 -0.77 9.55 -16.77
CA PHE A 22 -1.68 9.96 -15.70
C PHE A 22 -1.31 9.38 -14.32
N GLY A 23 -0.27 8.53 -14.26
CA GLY A 23 0.25 8.00 -13.00
C GLY A 23 1.08 9.05 -12.22
N ILE A 24 1.16 8.87 -10.91
CA ILE A 24 2.13 9.62 -10.10
C ILE A 24 3.55 9.11 -10.38
N SER A 25 4.55 9.99 -10.27
CA SER A 25 5.94 9.58 -10.46
C SER A 25 6.42 8.73 -9.26
N PRO A 26 7.37 7.79 -9.45
CA PRO A 26 7.91 6.98 -8.37
C PRO A 26 8.45 7.83 -7.21
N GLU A 27 9.12 8.93 -7.53
CA GLU A 27 9.68 9.86 -6.54
C GLU A 27 8.59 10.51 -5.71
N ARG A 28 7.43 10.80 -6.31
CA ARG A 28 6.25 11.30 -5.57
C ARG A 28 5.63 10.20 -4.70
N GLY A 29 5.47 8.99 -5.24
CA GLY A 29 4.91 7.85 -4.50
C GLY A 29 5.75 7.44 -3.29
N ALA A 30 7.08 7.57 -3.39
CA ALA A 30 8.01 7.21 -2.33
C ALA A 30 8.08 8.22 -1.17
N ARG A 31 7.57 9.45 -1.32
CA ARG A 31 7.73 10.50 -0.29
C ARG A 31 7.15 10.11 1.06
N THR A 32 5.89 9.68 1.07
CA THR A 32 5.17 9.30 2.30
C THR A 32 5.83 8.11 3.01
N PRO A 33 6.14 6.97 2.36
CA PRO A 33 6.79 5.87 3.05
C PRO A 33 8.20 6.22 3.55
N ILE A 34 8.98 7.01 2.79
CA ILE A 34 10.28 7.50 3.26
C ILE A 34 10.10 8.37 4.51
N TYR A 35 9.17 9.32 4.47
CA TYR A 35 8.84 10.16 5.62
C TYR A 35 8.45 9.34 6.85
N CYS A 36 7.54 8.36 6.70
CA CYS A 36 7.14 7.48 7.79
C CYS A 36 8.29 6.63 8.36
N ALA A 37 9.25 6.24 7.52
CA ALA A 37 10.37 5.39 7.95
C ALA A 37 11.54 6.15 8.55
N SER A 38 11.75 7.42 8.17
CA SER A 38 12.99 8.16 8.51
C SER A 38 12.79 9.46 9.28
N SER A 39 11.56 9.94 9.46
CA SER A 39 11.27 11.22 10.12
C SER A 39 11.41 11.09 11.64
N PRO A 40 12.35 11.82 12.30
CA PRO A 40 12.47 11.80 13.76
C PRO A 40 11.21 12.33 14.46
N GLN A 41 10.40 13.13 13.76
CA GLN A 41 9.11 13.61 14.26
C GLN A 41 8.09 12.48 14.49
N LEU A 42 8.35 11.28 13.95
CA LEU A 42 7.49 10.11 14.09
C LEU A 42 8.07 9.06 15.04
N ASP A 43 9.16 9.37 15.74
CA ASP A 43 9.74 8.46 16.73
C ASP A 43 8.71 8.13 17.82
N GLY A 44 8.39 6.84 17.94
CA GLY A 44 7.38 6.33 18.87
C GLY A 44 5.92 6.48 18.42
N VAL A 45 5.65 7.09 17.26
CA VAL A 45 4.29 7.19 16.72
C VAL A 45 3.89 5.86 16.08
N THR A 46 2.80 5.26 16.58
CA THR A 46 2.24 4.00 16.04
C THR A 46 0.75 4.13 15.74
N GLY A 47 0.25 3.34 14.79
CA GLY A 47 -1.18 3.27 14.45
C GLY A 47 -1.75 4.47 13.69
N ALA A 48 -0.92 5.46 13.33
CA ALA A 48 -1.32 6.62 12.52
C ALA A 48 -1.32 6.29 11.02
N PHE A 49 -2.23 6.91 10.28
CA PHE A 49 -2.35 6.80 8.82
C PHE A 49 -1.90 8.10 8.16
N PHE A 50 -1.09 8.01 7.10
CA PHE A 50 -0.49 9.18 6.44
C PHE A 50 -0.81 9.22 4.95
N VAL A 51 -1.05 10.44 4.45
CA VAL A 51 -1.19 10.76 3.03
C VAL A 51 -0.41 12.04 2.77
N ASP A 52 0.40 12.09 1.71
CA ASP A 52 1.26 13.23 1.36
C ASP A 52 2.10 13.75 2.54
N CYS A 53 2.74 12.83 3.27
CA CYS A 53 3.54 13.08 4.47
C CYS A 53 2.78 13.77 5.63
N LYS A 54 1.45 13.68 5.67
CA LYS A 54 0.61 14.28 6.73
C LYS A 54 -0.35 13.25 7.35
N PRO A 55 -0.68 13.36 8.64
CA PRO A 55 -1.71 12.54 9.25
C PRO A 55 -3.04 12.72 8.53
N ALA A 56 -3.68 11.60 8.18
CA ALA A 56 -4.94 11.57 7.48
C ALA A 56 -5.92 10.61 8.17
N ARG A 57 -7.21 10.81 7.94
CA ARG A 57 -8.24 9.91 8.48
C ARG A 57 -8.34 8.67 7.59
N PRO A 58 -8.12 7.45 8.13
CA PRO A 58 -8.34 6.24 7.37
C PRO A 58 -9.84 5.98 7.19
N ASN A 59 -10.17 5.05 6.29
CA ASN A 59 -11.54 4.55 6.16
C ASN A 59 -12.05 4.03 7.52
N PRO A 60 -13.27 4.38 7.97
CA PRO A 60 -13.84 3.92 9.24
C PRO A 60 -13.77 2.40 9.44
N ILE A 61 -13.87 1.61 8.37
CA ILE A 61 -13.82 0.13 8.43
C ILE A 61 -12.53 -0.39 9.07
N VAL A 62 -11.42 0.35 8.94
CA VAL A 62 -10.12 -0.03 9.51
C VAL A 62 -10.17 -0.06 11.05
N ARG A 63 -11.14 0.62 11.67
CA ARG A 63 -11.31 0.66 13.13
C ARG A 63 -12.17 -0.48 13.66
N ASP A 64 -12.83 -1.25 12.79
CA ASP A 64 -13.64 -2.39 13.21
C ASP A 64 -12.73 -3.56 13.64
N PRO A 65 -12.76 -3.97 14.92
CA PRO A 65 -11.91 -5.05 15.41
C PRO A 65 -12.26 -6.40 14.78
N ALA A 66 -13.53 -6.65 14.43
CA ALA A 66 -13.95 -7.89 13.79
C ALA A 66 -13.40 -7.98 12.36
N VAL A 67 -13.41 -6.86 11.61
CA VAL A 67 -12.80 -6.81 10.27
C VAL A 67 -11.29 -7.06 10.35
N ARG A 68 -10.60 -6.44 11.31
CA ARG A 68 -9.15 -6.64 11.52
C ARG A 68 -8.81 -8.09 11.84
N ALA A 69 -9.54 -8.72 12.76
CA ALA A 69 -9.32 -10.13 13.13
C ALA A 69 -9.54 -11.06 11.94
N ARG A 70 -10.65 -10.90 11.22
CA ARG A 70 -10.96 -11.72 10.04
C ARG A 70 -9.92 -11.57 8.93
N LEU A 71 -9.41 -10.35 8.71
CA LEU A 71 -8.34 -10.11 7.75
C LEU A 71 -7.06 -10.84 8.16
N TRP A 72 -6.68 -10.75 9.44
CA TRP A 72 -5.50 -11.43 9.97
C TRP A 72 -5.58 -12.95 9.79
N GLU A 73 -6.67 -13.57 10.26
CA GLU A 73 -6.92 -15.02 10.13
C GLU A 73 -6.95 -15.49 8.66
N ALA A 74 -7.50 -14.69 7.75
CA ALA A 74 -7.48 -15.00 6.33
C ALA A 74 -6.05 -14.96 5.78
N THR A 75 -5.26 -13.94 6.16
CA THR A 75 -3.87 -13.81 5.70
C THR A 75 -2.98 -14.93 6.24
N GLU A 76 -3.12 -15.32 7.51
CA GLU A 76 -2.34 -16.42 8.11
C GLU A 76 -2.55 -17.74 7.36
N ARG A 77 -3.80 -18.06 7.02
CA ARG A 77 -4.14 -19.23 6.21
C ARG A 77 -3.55 -19.17 4.80
N LEU A 78 -3.50 -17.99 4.17
CA LEU A 78 -2.96 -17.83 2.83
C LEU A 78 -1.43 -17.97 2.78
N VAL A 79 -0.72 -17.48 3.80
CA VAL A 79 0.76 -17.56 3.85
C VAL A 79 1.27 -18.86 4.46
N GLY A 80 0.38 -19.82 4.73
CA GLY A 80 0.75 -21.14 5.23
C GLY A 80 1.29 -21.15 6.67
N LYS A 81 0.98 -20.13 7.47
CA LYS A 81 1.26 -20.18 8.91
C LYS A 81 0.18 -21.02 9.59
N MET A 82 0.53 -22.27 9.86
CA MET A 82 -0.07 -23.15 10.86
C MET A 82 1.05 -23.72 11.72
#